data_AF-A0AAJ7EKR2-F1
#
_entry.id   AF-A0AAJ7EKR2-F1
#
_cell.length_a   1.000
_cell.length_b   1.000
_cell.length_c   1.000
_cell.angle_alpha   90.00
_cell.angle_beta   90.00
_cell.angle_gamma   90.00
#
_symmetry.space_group_name_H-M   'P 1'
#
loop_
_entity.id
_entity.type
_entity.pdbx_description
1 polymer ?
#
loop_
_entity_poly.entity_id
_entity_poly.type
_entity_poly.pdbx_seq_one_letter_code
_entity_poly.pdbx_strand_id
1 'polypeptide(L)' 'MARFVSQPLNMDSKYRRVGRLIDIVDEEWRTEQLPHMDIRVPVEELPDPEADSADSHLTLKEQGMRWQENFPESASSNQN' A
#
# COMPACT_ATOMS: atom_id res chain seq x y z
N MET A 1 6.15 60.52 -28.48
CA MET A 1 7.01 59.94 -27.43
C MET A 1 6.16 59.00 -26.59
N ALA A 2 6.24 57.69 -26.81
CA ALA A 2 5.51 56.70 -26.00
C ALA A 2 6.50 56.04 -25.03
N ARG A 3 6.23 56.14 -23.72
CA ARG A 3 7.01 55.46 -22.69
C ARG A 3 6.51 54.02 -22.59
N PHE A 4 7.37 53.06 -22.95
CA PHE A 4 7.12 51.64 -22.68
C PHE A 4 7.34 51.41 -21.19
N VAL A 5 6.26 51.15 -20.45
CA VAL A 5 6.33 50.64 -19.09
C VAL A 5 6.78 49.19 -19.20
N SER A 6 8.02 48.91 -18.79
CA SER A 6 8.53 47.54 -18.67
C SER A 6 7.81 46.88 -17.49
N GLN A 7 6.71 46.19 -17.78
CA GLN A 7 6.07 45.34 -16.78
C GLN A 7 7.02 44.17 -16.49
N PRO A 8 7.33 43.86 -15.21
CA PRO A 8 8.12 42.68 -14.90
C PRO A 8 7.35 41.45 -15.38
N LEU A 9 8.00 40.63 -16.21
CA LEU A 9 7.45 39.38 -16.71
C LEU A 9 6.93 38.58 -15.52
N ASN A 10 5.61 38.45 -15.41
CA ASN A 10 4.96 37.61 -14.43
C ASN A 10 5.33 36.16 -14.75
N MET A 11 6.36 35.66 -14.08
CA MET A 11 6.82 34.29 -14.21
C MET A 11 6.04 33.42 -13.22
N ASP A 12 4.72 33.39 -13.40
CA ASP A 12 3.74 32.64 -12.59
C ASP A 12 4.05 31.12 -12.57
N SER A 13 4.76 30.63 -13.59
CA SER A 13 5.27 29.27 -13.66
C SER A 13 6.27 28.92 -12.54
N LYS A 14 6.89 29.90 -11.87
CA LYS A 14 7.86 29.63 -10.80
C LYS A 14 7.24 29.83 -9.43
N TYR A 15 7.05 28.72 -8.72
CA TYR A 15 6.65 28.77 -7.31
C TYR A 15 7.74 29.41 -6.44
N ARG A 16 7.35 30.39 -5.62
CA ARG A 16 8.24 31.03 -4.64
C ARG A 16 8.44 30.13 -3.44
N ARG A 17 9.64 29.56 -3.30
CA ARG A 17 10.04 28.75 -2.14
C ARG A 17 10.11 29.63 -0.88
N VAL A 18 9.77 29.04 0.28
CA VAL A 18 9.86 29.71 1.59
C VAL A 18 11.33 29.74 2.03
N GLY A 19 11.95 30.92 2.03
CA GLY A 19 13.38 31.08 2.35
C GLY A 19 13.79 30.45 3.68
N ARG A 20 13.02 30.68 4.74
CA ARG A 20 13.28 30.08 6.07
C ARG A 20 13.34 28.55 6.04
N LEU A 21 12.56 27.87 5.20
CA LEU A 21 12.61 26.41 5.10
C LEU A 21 13.88 25.93 4.39
N ILE A 22 14.42 26.72 3.45
CA ILE A 22 15.69 26.41 2.79
C ILE A 22 16.85 26.45 3.79
N ASP A 23 16.79 27.37 4.77
CA ASP A 23 17.82 27.51 5.79
C ASP A 23 17.73 26.45 6.91
N ILE A 24 16.54 25.91 7.15
CA ILE A 24 16.29 24.90 8.20
C ILE A 24 16.54 23.47 7.70
N VAL A 25 16.17 23.18 6.45
CA VAL A 25 16.29 21.83 5.88
C VAL A 25 17.68 21.66 5.27
N ASP A 26 18.52 20.87 5.93
CA ASP A 26 19.85 20.49 5.44
C ASP A 26 19.78 19.50 4.27
N GLU A 27 20.94 19.22 3.65
CA GLU A 27 20.99 18.34 2.48
C GLU A 27 20.76 16.88 2.86
N GLU A 28 21.16 16.47 4.06
CA GLU A 28 20.93 15.11 4.57
C GLU A 28 19.43 14.80 4.62
N TRP A 29 18.65 15.69 5.23
CA TRP A 29 17.20 15.55 5.33
C TRP A 29 16.49 15.59 3.97
N ARG A 30 17.01 16.35 2.99
CA ARG A 30 16.45 16.36 1.61
C ARG A 30 16.66 15.05 0.87
N THR A 31 17.74 14.35 1.16
CA THR A 31 18.13 13.11 0.48
C THR A 31 17.63 11.86 1.21
N GLU A 32 17.20 12.01 2.46
CA GLU A 32 16.60 10.93 3.25
C GLU A 32 15.36 10.36 2.54
N GLN A 33 15.31 9.03 2.46
CA GLN A 33 14.17 8.29 1.92
C GLN A 33 13.58 7.43 3.02
N LEU A 34 12.25 7.37 3.09
CA LEU A 34 11.59 6.47 4.02
C LEU A 34 11.95 5.01 3.69
N PRO A 35 12.13 4.16 4.71
CA PRO A 35 12.40 2.76 4.48
C PRO A 35 11.20 2.09 3.80
N HIS A 36 11.48 1.11 2.94
CA HIS A 36 10.46 0.20 2.45
C HIS A 36 10.09 -0.73 3.60
N MET A 37 8.85 -0.63 4.08
CA MET A 37 8.36 -1.46 5.16
C MET A 37 7.35 -2.47 4.63
N ASP A 38 7.51 -3.73 5.02
CA ASP A 38 6.53 -4.76 4.75
C ASP A 38 5.34 -4.62 5.70
N ILE A 39 4.15 -4.94 5.19
CA ILE A 39 2.94 -5.03 5.99
C ILE A 39 2.70 -6.47 6.42
N ARG A 40 2.18 -6.66 7.63
CA ARG A 40 1.78 -7.99 8.10
C ARG A 40 0.43 -8.35 7.49
N VAL A 41 0.45 -9.25 6.50
CA VAL A 41 -0.76 -9.78 5.88
C VAL A 41 -1.11 -11.13 6.52
N PRO A 42 -2.34 -11.35 7.01
CA PRO A 42 -2.78 -12.65 7.49
C PRO A 42 -2.76 -13.68 6.37
N VAL A 43 -1.97 -14.74 6.53
CA VAL A 43 -1.77 -15.78 5.50
C VAL A 43 -3.07 -16.52 5.20
N GLU A 44 -3.93 -16.70 6.20
CA GLU A 44 -5.24 -17.37 6.07
C GLU A 44 -6.20 -16.67 5.11
N GLU A 45 -6.04 -15.35 4.95
CA GLU A 45 -6.85 -14.50 4.07
C GLU A 45 -6.21 -14.34 2.68
N LEU A 46 -5.10 -15.02 2.42
CA LEU A 46 -4.43 -15.06 1.11
C LEU A 46 -4.80 -16.34 0.35
N PRO A 47 -4.83 -16.28 -0.99
CA PRO A 47 -4.97 -17.48 -1.81
C PRO A 47 -3.76 -18.39 -1.64
N ASP A 48 -3.99 -19.69 -1.69
CA ASP A 48 -2.92 -20.69 -1.61
C ASP A 48 -2.04 -20.62 -2.87
N PRO A 49 -0.73 -20.35 -2.76
CA PRO A 49 0.18 -20.34 -3.90
C PRO A 49 0.34 -21.71 -4.58
N GLU A 50 0.02 -22.81 -3.89
CA GLU A 50 0.11 -24.18 -4.42
C GLU A 50 -1.24 -24.69 -4.97
N ALA A 51 -2.31 -23.88 -4.91
CA ALA A 51 -3.61 -24.29 -5.42
C ALA A 51 -3.60 -24.50 -6.95
N ASP A 52 -4.19 -25.60 -7.38
CA ASP A 52 -4.52 -25.82 -8.79
C ASP A 52 -5.48 -24.73 -9.28
N SER A 53 -5.50 -24.45 -10.59
CA SER A 53 -6.26 -23.35 -11.21
C SER A 53 -7.76 -23.28 -10.86
N ALA A 54 -8.34 -24.34 -10.28
CA ALA A 54 -9.73 -24.37 -9.84
C ALA A 54 -9.97 -23.56 -8.55
N ASP A 55 -9.03 -23.56 -7.61
CA ASP A 55 -9.20 -22.96 -6.27
C ASP A 55 -8.27 -21.76 -6.03
N SER A 56 -7.55 -21.31 -7.05
CA SER A 56 -6.62 -20.17 -6.99
C SER A 56 -7.25 -18.83 -6.59
N HIS A 57 -8.58 -18.74 -6.60
CA HIS A 57 -9.34 -17.54 -6.22
C HIS A 57 -9.81 -17.57 -4.76
N LEU A 58 -9.67 -18.72 -4.08
CA LEU A 58 -10.12 -18.93 -2.71
C LEU A 58 -8.96 -18.75 -1.73
N THR A 59 -9.25 -18.10 -0.62
CA THR A 59 -8.31 -17.98 0.50
C THR A 59 -8.05 -19.34 1.16
N LEU A 60 -6.90 -19.50 1.82
CA LEU A 60 -6.56 -20.70 2.60
C LEU A 60 -7.65 -21.08 3.60
N LYS A 61 -8.27 -20.07 4.23
CA LYS A 61 -9.39 -20.23 5.15
C LYS A 61 -10.63 -20.82 4.49
N GLU A 62 -11.02 -20.29 3.33
CA GLU A 62 -12.19 -20.78 2.58
C GLU A 62 -11.99 -22.21 2.07
N GLN A 63 -10.78 -22.54 1.60
CA GLN A 63 -10.44 -23.90 1.19
C GLN A 63 -10.57 -24.90 2.35
N GLY A 64 -10.08 -24.55 3.53
CA GLY A 64 -10.24 -25.37 4.74
C GLY A 64 -11.69 -25.57 5.16
N MET A 65 -12.53 -24.53 5.07
CA MET A 65 -13.97 -24.63 5.35
C MET A 65 -14.66 -25.59 4.38
N ARG A 66 -14.39 -25.47 3.08
CA ARG A 66 -14.91 -26.41 2.07
C ARG A 66 -14.51 -27.85 2.37
N TRP A 67 -13.29 -28.08 2.83
CA TRP A 67 -12.84 -29.43 3.19
C TRP A 67 -13.64 -29.99 4.38
N GLN A 68 -13.86 -29.17 5.42
CA GLN A 68 -14.65 -29.55 6.59
C GLN A 68 -16.12 -29.82 6.25
N GLU A 69 -16.70 -29.04 5.34
CA GLU A 69 -18.07 -29.26 4.86
C GLU A 69 -18.23 -30.57 4.08
N ASN A 70 -17.23 -30.95 3.28
CA ASN A 70 -17.25 -32.18 2.48
C ASN A 70 -16.95 -33.43 3.30
N PHE A 71 -16.16 -33.31 4.37
CA PHE A 71 -15.76 -34.41 5.25
C PHE A 71 -16.02 -34.05 6.73
N PRO A 72 -17.30 -33.89 7.12
CA PRO A 72 -17.64 -33.62 8.51
C PRO A 72 -17.25 -34.84 9.35
N GLU A 73 -16.49 -34.61 10.42
CA GLU A 73 -16.13 -35.65 11.38
C GLU A 73 -17.44 -36.24 11.93
N SER A 74 -17.66 -37.54 11.71
CA SER A 74 -18.90 -38.20 12.11
C SER A 74 -19.12 -37.98 13.61
N ALA A 75 -20.22 -37.31 13.98
CA ALA A 75 -20.60 -36.99 15.36
C ALA A 75 -20.96 -38.26 16.16
N SER A 76 -20.00 -39.15 16.34
CA SER A 76 -20.16 -40.48 16.96
C SER A 76 -19.07 -40.71 17.98
N SER A 77 -18.95 -39.82 18.97
CA SER A 77 -18.18 -40.12 20.19
C SER A 77 -18.61 -39.20 21.32
N ASN A 78 -19.85 -39.33 21.80
CA ASN A 78 -20.30 -38.83 23.11
C ASN A 78 -21.69 -39.40 23.45
N GLN A 79 -21.81 -40.73 23.47
CA GLN A 79 -22.93 -41.40 24.12
C GLN A 79 -22.37 -42.25 25.26
N ASN A 80 -22.23 -41.59 26.41
CA ASN A 80 -22.06 -42.23 27.73
C ASN A 80 -23.45 -42.59 28.26
#